data_AF-A0PZA7-F1
#
_entry.id   AF-A0PZA7-F1
#
_cell.length_a   1.000
_cell.length_b   1.000
_cell.length_c   1.000
_cell.angle_alpha   90.00
_cell.angle_beta   90.00
_cell.angle_gamma   90.00
#
_symmetry.space_group_name_H-M   'P 1'
#
loop_
_entity.id
_entity.type
_entity.pdbx_description
1 polymer ?
#
loop_
_entity_poly.entity_id
_entity_poly.type
_entity_poly.pdbx_seq_one_letter_code
_entity_poly.pdbx_strand_id
1 'polypeptide(L)'
;MIPFKKVWEDSLTMISKDEVKELNIVETYKGGFVVKENEDMEFINKDDFIYLWSKMICNNNISEDDALVNEKFRCVYQILKKLPYVSESATGLKIME
;
A
#
# COMPACT_ATOMS: atom_id res chain seq x y z
N MET A 1 5.34 17.24 -4.63
CA MET A 1 5.16 15.91 -5.27
C MET A 1 6.09 14.92 -4.59
N ILE A 2 5.54 13.84 -4.03
CA ILE A 2 6.35 12.84 -3.29
C ILE A 2 6.86 11.80 -4.30
N PRO A 3 8.20 11.62 -4.43
CA PRO A 3 8.74 10.64 -5.36
C PRO A 3 8.35 9.22 -4.95
N PHE A 4 7.96 8.38 -5.92
CA PHE A 4 7.61 6.98 -5.65
C PHE A 4 8.71 6.21 -4.89
N LYS A 5 9.98 6.52 -5.14
CA LYS A 5 11.10 5.92 -4.41
C LYS A 5 10.93 6.08 -2.90
N LYS A 6 10.54 7.27 -2.44
CA LYS A 6 10.29 7.56 -1.02
C LYS A 6 9.10 6.76 -0.50
N VAL A 7 8.01 6.67 -1.27
CA VAL A 7 6.82 5.86 -0.94
C VAL A 7 7.18 4.41 -0.68
N TRP A 8 7.99 3.84 -1.57
CA TRP A 8 8.45 2.47 -1.45
C TRP A 8 9.36 2.26 -0.24
N GLU A 9 10.34 3.14 -0.02
CA GLU A 9 11.27 3.07 1.11
C GLU A 9 10.56 3.24 2.46
N ASP A 10 9.61 4.18 2.55
CA ASP A 10 8.81 4.39 3.75
C ASP A 10 7.93 3.15 4.03
N SER A 11 7.29 2.59 3.00
CA SER A 11 6.47 1.39 3.12
C SER A 11 7.27 0.18 3.62
N LEU A 12 8.45 -0.07 3.04
CA LEU A 12 9.35 -1.12 3.51
C LEU A 12 9.82 -0.89 4.96
N THR A 13 10.08 0.36 5.32
CA THR A 13 10.46 0.72 6.69
C THR A 13 9.32 0.40 7.66
N MET A 14 8.08 0.75 7.32
CA MET A 14 6.90 0.46 8.16
C MET A 14 6.67 -1.04 8.32
N ILE A 15 6.80 -1.80 7.23
CA ILE A 15 6.70 -3.27 7.26
C ILE A 15 7.78 -3.86 8.17
N SER A 16 9.03 -3.42 8.05
CA SER A 16 10.14 -3.91 8.87
C SER A 16 9.98 -3.62 10.37
N LYS A 17 9.18 -2.61 10.71
CA LYS A 17 8.87 -2.20 12.09
C LYS A 17 7.57 -2.79 12.62
N ASP A 18 6.89 -3.63 11.83
CA ASP A 18 5.59 -4.22 12.19
C ASP A 18 4.51 -3.14 12.48
N GLU A 19 4.55 -2.03 11.75
CA GLU A 19 3.60 -0.91 11.92
C GLU A 19 2.26 -1.14 11.18
N VAL A 20 2.19 -2.16 10.33
CA VAL A 20 0.99 -2.51 9.52
C VAL A 20 0.38 -3.81 10.05
N LYS A 21 -0.15 -3.74 11.28
CA LYS A 21 -0.68 -4.90 12.02
C LYS A 21 -1.92 -5.52 11.39
N GLU A 22 -2.57 -4.81 10.49
CA GLU A 22 -3.72 -5.30 9.73
C GLU A 22 -3.32 -6.39 8.73
N LEU A 23 -2.03 -6.48 8.35
CA LEU A 23 -1.53 -7.45 7.37
C LEU A 23 -0.65 -8.50 8.04
N ASN A 24 -0.90 -9.77 7.72
CA ASN A 24 -0.06 -10.87 8.16
C ASN A 24 1.09 -11.09 7.18
N ILE A 25 2.17 -10.31 7.34
CA ILE A 25 3.37 -10.38 6.49
C ILE A 25 4.25 -11.53 6.98
N VAL A 26 4.40 -12.57 6.16
CA VAL A 26 5.12 -13.80 6.54
C VAL A 26 6.55 -13.83 6.05
N GLU A 27 6.86 -13.14 4.96
CA GLU A 27 8.19 -13.10 4.37
C GLU A 27 8.44 -11.78 3.63
N THR A 28 9.68 -11.30 3.65
CA THR A 28 10.13 -10.17 2.82
C THR A 28 11.26 -10.62 1.91
N TYR A 29 11.27 -10.15 0.66
CA TYR A 29 12.29 -10.49 -0.33
C TYR A 29 12.74 -9.26 -1.10
N LYS A 30 13.77 -9.44 -1.94
CA LYS A 30 14.28 -8.36 -2.78
C LYS A 30 13.23 -7.95 -3.80
N GLY A 31 12.47 -6.90 -3.49
CA GLY A 31 11.47 -6.29 -4.40
C GLY A 31 10.02 -6.46 -3.97
N GLY A 32 9.75 -7.07 -2.81
CA GLY A 32 8.39 -7.33 -2.35
C GLY A 32 8.31 -8.03 -1.00
N PHE A 33 7.10 -8.46 -0.67
CA PHE A 33 6.79 -9.21 0.54
C PHE A 33 5.58 -10.10 0.32
N VAL A 34 5.43 -11.12 1.16
CA VAL A 34 4.35 -12.09 1.10
C VAL A 34 3.38 -11.81 2.24
N VAL A 35 2.11 -11.64 1.91
CA VAL A 35 1.01 -11.54 2.87
C VAL A 35 0.27 -12.86 2.87
N LYS A 36 -0.05 -13.38 4.04
CA LYS A 36 -0.84 -14.61 4.19
C LYS A 36 -2.22 -14.30 4.79
N GLU A 37 -3.26 -14.50 4.00
CA GLU A 37 -4.63 -14.40 4.46
C GLU A 37 -5.28 -15.79 4.45
N ASN A 38 -5.65 -16.29 5.62
CA ASN A 38 -6.18 -17.65 5.79
C ASN A 38 -5.24 -18.71 5.17
N GLU A 39 -5.65 -19.35 4.07
CA GLU A 39 -4.89 -20.37 3.34
C GLU A 39 -4.17 -19.80 2.10
N ASP A 40 -4.50 -18.57 1.70
CA ASP A 40 -3.96 -17.93 0.50
C ASP A 40 -2.71 -17.09 0.80
N MET A 41 -1.78 -17.09 -0.15
CA MET A 41 -0.55 -16.30 -0.10
C MET A 41 -0.51 -15.33 -1.27
N GLU A 42 -0.41 -14.04 -0.95
CA GLU A 42 -0.31 -12.98 -1.92
C GLU A 42 1.09 -12.39 -1.95
N PHE A 43 1.68 -12.37 -3.14
CA PHE A 43 2.97 -11.74 -3.40
C PHE A 43 2.75 -10.29 -3.79
N ILE A 44 3.17 -9.38 -2.92
CA ILE A 44 3.07 -7.95 -3.13
C ILE A 44 4.41 -7.40 -3.60
N ASN A 45 4.40 -6.77 -4.76
CA ASN A 45 5.58 -6.29 -5.45
C ASN A 45 5.58 -4.76 -5.52
N LYS A 46 6.75 -4.21 -5.85
CA LYS A 46 6.91 -2.78 -6.14
C LYS A 46 5.94 -2.26 -7.21
N ASP A 47 5.62 -3.06 -8.23
CA ASP A 47 4.73 -2.64 -9.32
C ASP A 47 3.28 -2.43 -8.86
N ASP A 48 2.81 -3.22 -7.89
CA ASP A 48 1.49 -3.06 -7.29
C ASP A 48 1.37 -1.70 -6.58
N PHE A 49 2.45 -1.27 -5.92
CA PHE A 49 2.56 0.06 -5.32
C PHE A 49 2.61 1.15 -6.39
N ILE A 50 3.35 0.97 -7.48
CA ILE A 50 3.43 1.96 -8.57
C ILE A 50 2.04 2.20 -9.14
N TYR A 51 1.28 1.13 -9.40
CA TYR A 51 -0.05 1.22 -9.98
C TYR A 51 -0.99 2.08 -9.12
N LEU A 52 -1.15 1.72 -7.84
CA LEU A 52 -2.01 2.47 -6.94
C LEU A 52 -1.49 3.88 -6.72
N TRP A 53 -0.22 4.07 -6.38
CA TRP A 53 0.34 5.41 -6.17
C TRP A 53 0.14 6.34 -7.37
N SER A 54 0.33 5.83 -8.59
CA SER A 54 0.08 6.59 -9.82
C SER A 54 -1.40 6.95 -9.98
N LYS A 55 -2.31 6.01 -9.67
CA LYS A 55 -3.75 6.27 -9.67
C LYS A 55 -4.13 7.36 -8.66
N MET A 56 -3.53 7.36 -7.46
CA MET A 56 -3.76 8.43 -6.48
C MET A 56 -3.30 9.79 -6.99
N ILE A 57 -2.11 9.86 -7.62
CA ILE A 57 -1.60 11.11 -8.19
C ILE A 57 -2.52 11.62 -9.30
N CYS A 58 -2.92 10.75 -10.23
CA CYS A 58 -3.72 11.14 -11.39
C CYS A 58 -5.14 11.57 -11.00
N ASN A 59 -5.76 10.87 -10.05
CA ASN A 59 -7.16 11.09 -9.68
C ASN A 59 -7.32 11.98 -8.45
N ASN A 60 -6.21 12.35 -7.79
CA ASN A 60 -6.16 12.99 -6.47
C ASN A 60 -6.97 12.25 -5.38
N ASN A 61 -7.26 10.96 -5.60
CA ASN A 61 -8.03 10.09 -4.71
C ASN A 61 -7.90 8.62 -5.16
N ILE A 62 -7.92 7.69 -4.21
CA ILE A 62 -8.23 6.28 -4.45
C ILE A 62 -9.34 5.88 -3.50
N SER A 63 -10.47 5.40 -4.03
CA SER A 63 -11.54 4.86 -3.19
C SER A 63 -11.17 3.47 -2.67
N GLU A 64 -11.81 3.06 -1.56
CA GLU A 64 -11.66 1.69 -1.06
C GLU A 64 -12.15 0.67 -2.09
N ASP A 65 -13.23 0.96 -2.82
CA ASP A 65 -13.74 0.11 -3.90
C ASP A 65 -12.70 -0.16 -4.99
N ASP A 66 -11.88 0.84 -5.34
CA ASP A 66 -10.80 0.68 -6.30
C ASP A 66 -9.71 -0.27 -5.81
N ALA A 67 -9.50 -0.36 -4.50
CA ALA A 67 -8.54 -1.23 -3.86
C ALA A 67 -9.09 -2.64 -3.62
N LEU A 68 -10.39 -2.79 -3.40
CA LEU A 68 -11.06 -4.07 -3.16
C LEU A 68 -11.20 -4.95 -4.43
N VAL A 69 -10.85 -4.42 -5.61
CA VAL A 69 -10.87 -5.18 -6.88
C VAL A 69 -9.90 -6.37 -6.85
N ASN A 70 -8.81 -6.26 -6.10
CA ASN A 70 -7.79 -7.30 -5.99
C ASN A 70 -7.19 -7.27 -4.58
N GLU A 71 -7.01 -8.44 -3.98
CA GLU A 71 -6.41 -8.62 -2.66
C GLU A 71 -5.03 -7.95 -2.53
N LYS A 72 -4.23 -7.95 -3.60
CA LYS A 72 -2.95 -7.23 -3.63
C LYS A 72 -3.13 -5.73 -3.46
N PHE A 73 -4.12 -5.16 -4.13
CA PHE A 73 -4.41 -3.73 -4.06
C PHE A 73 -4.99 -3.35 -2.72
N ARG A 74 -5.80 -4.23 -2.11
CA ARG A 74 -6.25 -4.08 -0.74
C ARG A 74 -5.08 -4.01 0.24
N CYS A 75 -4.12 -4.92 0.13
CA CYS A 75 -2.90 -4.90 0.94
C CYS A 75 -2.11 -3.60 0.79
N VAL A 76 -1.84 -3.19 -0.45
CA VAL A 76 -1.13 -1.94 -0.74
C VAL A 76 -1.90 -0.73 -0.21
N TYR A 77 -3.22 -0.70 -0.34
CA TYR A 77 -4.07 0.37 0.18
C TYR A 77 -3.95 0.52 1.70
N GLN A 78 -3.97 -0.59 2.45
CA GLN A 78 -3.77 -0.58 3.91
C GLN A 78 -2.40 0.00 4.29
N ILE A 79 -1.36 -0.27 3.51
CA ILE A 79 -0.02 0.28 3.75
C ILE A 79 0.02 1.77 3.42
N LEU A 80 -0.50 2.16 2.25
CA LEU A 80 -0.54 3.57 1.84
C LEU A 80 -1.29 4.44 2.85
N LYS A 81 -2.40 3.94 3.41
CA LYS A 81 -3.19 4.60 4.45
C LYS A 81 -2.38 5.00 5.68
N LYS A 82 -1.27 4.30 5.98
CA LYS A 82 -0.44 4.54 7.16
C LYS A 82 0.74 5.48 6.87
N LEU A 83 0.98 5.83 5.61
CA LEU A 83 2.08 6.72 5.25
C LEU A 83 1.82 8.15 5.80
N PRO A 84 2.87 8.85 6.25
CA PRO A 84 2.73 10.11 6.99
C PRO A 84 2.24 11.31 6.16
N TYR A 85 2.08 11.13 4.85
CA TYR A 85 1.61 12.13 3.89
C TYR A 85 0.38 11.66 3.12
N VAL A 86 -0.26 10.59 3.58
CA VAL A 86 -1.53 10.11 3.06
C VAL A 86 -2.58 10.35 4.14
N SER A 87 -3.67 10.98 3.75
CA SER A 87 -4.85 11.17 4.60
C SER A 87 -5.99 10.31 4.11
N GLU A 88 -6.71 9.70 5.05
CA GLU A 88 -7.98 9.03 4.78
C GLU A 88 -9.14 10.02 4.92
N SER A 89 -10.06 9.98 3.96
CA SER A 89 -11.28 10.76 3.94
C SER A 89 -12.48 9.86 3.66
N ALA A 90 -13.70 10.39 3.79
CA ALA A 90 -14.92 9.64 3.47
C ALA A 90 -14.97 9.10 2.03
N THR A 91 -14.16 9.63 1.12
CA THR A 91 -14.09 9.20 -0.29
C THR A 91 -12.89 8.30 -0.61
N GLY A 92 -12.05 7.98 0.38
CA GLY A 92 -10.82 7.20 0.21
C GLY A 92 -9.54 7.95 0.58
N LEU A 93 -8.40 7.46 0.06
CA LEU A 93 -7.06 7.99 0.35
C LEU A 93 -6.67 9.13 -0.58
N LYS A 94 -6.01 10.14 -0.02
CA LYS A 94 -5.46 11.30 -0.74
C LYS A 94 -4.07 11.66 -0.23
N ILE A 95 -3.27 12.29 -1.08
CA ILE A 95 -1.99 12.89 -0.67
C ILE A 95 -2.30 14.19 0.06
N MET A 96 -1.71 14.38 1.24
CA MET A 96 -1.79 15.63 1.99
C MET A 96 -0.99 16.71 1.26
N GLU A 97 -1.61 17.88 1.05
CA GLU A 97 -0.94 19.07 0.50
C GLU A 97 0.00 19.72 1.52
#